data_AF-A0A958D5B0-F1
#
_entry.id   AF-A0A958D5B0-F1
#
_cell.length_a   1.000
_cell.length_b   1.000
_cell.length_c   1.000
_cell.angle_alpha   90.00
_cell.angle_beta   90.00
_cell.angle_gamma   90.00
#
_symmetry.space_group_name_H-M   'P 1'
#
loop_
_entity.id
_entity.type
_entity.pdbx_description
1 polymer ?
#
loop_
_entity_poly.entity_id
_entity_poly.type
_entity_poly.pdbx_seq_one_letter_code
_entity_poly.pdbx_strand_id
1 'polypeptide(L)' 'IGGTSLFGGRGSIIGSVLGAFIVQVFTTGLSLARVDDYWQQFAAGILVIVAVTLDQQLRRATK' A
#
# COMPACT_ATOMS: atom_id res chain seq x y z
N ILE A 1 7.51 -0.77 -2.38
CA ILE A 1 6.30 -0.19 -1.74
C ILE A 1 5.93 -0.90 -0.43
N GLY A 2 5.83 -2.24 -0.36
CA GLY A 2 5.65 -2.91 0.96
C GLY A 2 6.93 -3.51 1.57
N GLY A 3 8.07 -3.40 0.90
CA GLY A 3 9.33 -3.99 1.38
C GLY A 3 10.54 -3.64 0.54
N THR A 4 10.36 -3.07 -0.66
CA THR A 4 11.41 -2.61 -1.56
C THR A 4 11.73 -1.13 -1.43
N SER A 5 13.02 -0.81 -1.39
CA SER A 5 13.57 0.54 -1.54
C SER A 5 12.95 1.23 -2.76
N LEU A 6 12.37 2.42 -2.53
CA LEU A 6 11.90 3.31 -3.59
C LEU A 6 13.05 3.83 -4.47
N PHE A 7 14.29 3.76 -3.98
CA PHE A 7 15.52 4.17 -4.67
C PHE A 7 16.33 2.99 -5.22
N GLY A 8 15.80 1.75 -5.14
CA GLY A 8 16.52 0.54 -5.54
C GLY A 8 17.58 0.09 -4.51
N GLY A 9 18.07 -1.15 -4.63
CA GLY A 9 19.24 -1.66 -3.90
C GLY A 9 18.98 -2.60 -2.72
N ARG A 10 17.89 -2.44 -1.94
CA ARG A 10 17.52 -3.38 -0.84
C ARG A 10 16.01 -3.46 -0.63
N GLY A 11 15.50 -4.68 -0.59
CA GLY A 11 14.08 -4.90 -0.35
C GLY A 11 13.66 -6.35 -0.14
N SER A 12 12.65 -6.58 0.71
CA SER A 12 12.06 -7.91 0.91
C SER A 12 10.92 -8.17 -0.06
N ILE A 13 10.95 -9.34 -0.71
CA ILE A 13 9.86 -9.85 -1.57
C ILE A 13 8.57 -9.95 -0.75
N ILE A 14 8.66 -10.48 0.47
CA ILE A 14 7.51 -10.70 1.37
C ILE A 14 6.78 -9.39 1.62
N GLY A 15 7.52 -8.32 1.90
CA GLY A 15 6.92 -7.01 2.11
C GLY A 15 6.20 -6.50 0.87
N SER A 16 6.78 -6.69 -0.32
CA SER A 16 6.14 -6.24 -1.57
C SER A 16 4.87 -7.01 -1.90
N VAL A 17 4.86 -8.33 -1.64
CA VAL A 17 3.67 -9.18 -1.79
C VAL A 17 2.56 -8.74 -0.83
N LEU A 18 2.89 -8.49 0.44
CA LEU A 18 1.92 -8.00 1.43
C LEU A 18 1.36 -6.62 1.03
N GLY A 19 2.21 -5.71 0.55
CA GLY A 19 1.78 -4.41 0.07
C GLY A 19 0.80 -4.51 -1.11
N ALA A 20 1.12 -5.34 -2.10
CA ALA A 20 0.23 -5.59 -3.24
C ALA A 20 -1.09 -6.25 -2.82
N PHE A 21 -1.03 -7.18 -1.87
CA PHE A 21 -2.20 -7.86 -1.33
C PHE A 21 -3.15 -6.87 -0.62
N ILE A 22 -2.63 -5.97 0.21
CA ILE A 22 -3.43 -4.95 0.89
C ILE A 22 -4.16 -4.06 -0.11
N VAL A 23 -3.45 -3.58 -1.14
CA VAL A 23 -4.06 -2.74 -2.19
C VAL A 23 -5.17 -3.50 -2.91
N GLN A 24 -4.92 -4.77 -3.28
CA GLN A 24 -5.90 -5.58 -4.00
C GLN A 24 -7.15 -5.89 -3.17
N VAL A 25 -6.97 -6.21 -1.89
CA VAL A 25 -8.11 -6.45 -0.98
C VAL A 25 -8.91 -5.17 -0.77
N PHE A 26 -8.25 -4.02 -0.66
CA PHE A 26 -8.92 -2.74 -0.49
C PHE A 26 -9.77 -2.36 -1.71
N THR A 27 -9.21 -2.43 -2.92
CA THR A 27 -9.95 -2.13 -4.15
C THR A 27 -11.11 -3.09 -4.36
N THR A 28 -10.88 -4.39 -4.10
CA THR A 28 -11.94 -5.41 -4.16
C THR A 28 -13.05 -5.13 -3.14
N GLY A 29 -12.70 -4.73 -1.91
CA GLY A 29 -13.66 -4.35 -0.88
C GLY A 29 -14.52 -3.15 -1.27
N LEU A 30 -13.92 -2.11 -1.87
CA LEU A 30 -14.67 -0.95 -2.38
C LEU A 30 -15.59 -1.32 -3.55
N SER A 31 -15.15 -2.21 -4.42
CA SER A 31 -15.96 -2.74 -5.52
C SER A 31 -17.18 -3.51 -5.00
N LEU A 32 -17.01 -4.35 -3.98
CA LEU A 32 -18.12 -5.03 -3.30
C LEU A 32 -19.07 -4.06 -2.59
N ALA A 33 -18.55 -2.95 -2.09
CA ALA A 33 -19.34 -1.87 -1.50
C ALA A 33 -20.07 -0.99 -2.55
N ARG A 34 -19.96 -1.32 -3.85
CA ARG A 34 -20.54 -0.58 -4.97
C ARG A 34 -20.13 0.90 -5.01
N VAL A 35 -18.90 1.19 -4.63
CA VAL A 35 -18.30 2.53 -4.79
C VAL A 35 -17.98 2.74 -6.27
N ASP A 36 -18.18 3.93 -6.81
CA ASP A 36 -17.81 4.23 -8.21
C ASP A 36 -16.31 4.10 -8.43
N ASP A 37 -15.90 3.62 -9.61
CA ASP A 37 -14.50 3.36 -9.96
C ASP A 37 -13.60 4.60 -9.79
N TYR A 38 -14.13 5.79 -10.11
CA TYR A 38 -13.45 7.06 -9.88
C TYR A 38 -13.03 7.25 -8.42
N TRP A 39 -13.94 6.99 -7.49
CA TRP A 39 -13.68 7.08 -6.05
C TRP A 39 -12.80 5.93 -5.56
N GLN A 40 -12.88 4.75 -6.17
CA GLN A 40 -11.99 3.64 -5.85
C GLN A 40 -10.53 3.96 -6.17
N GLN A 41 -10.25 4.50 -7.37
CA GLN A 41 -8.89 4.89 -7.75
C GLN A 41 -8.34 5.99 -6.85
N PHE A 42 -9.16 7.00 -6.54
CA PHE A 42 -8.78 8.06 -5.62
C PHE A 42 -8.45 7.52 -4.21
N ALA A 43 -9.32 6.66 -3.66
CA ALA A 43 -9.12 6.05 -2.35
C ALA A 43 -7.88 5.14 -2.32
N ALA A 44 -7.63 4.38 -3.40
CA ALA A 44 -6.44 3.54 -3.50
C ALA A 44 -5.15 4.38 -3.50
N GLY A 45 -5.14 5.54 -4.18
CA GLY A 45 -4.03 6.49 -4.13
C GLY A 45 -3.77 7.01 -2.71
N ILE A 46 -4.82 7.44 -2.01
CA ILE A 46 -4.73 7.87 -0.61
C ILE A 46 -4.20 6.75 0.28
N LEU A 47 -4.74 5.53 0.12
CA LEU A 47 -4.31 4.36 0.87
C LEU A 47 -2.81 4.12 0.72
N VAL A 48 -2.28 4.17 -0.51
CA VAL A 48 -0.84 3.95 -0.74
C VAL A 48 0.01 5.01 -0.07
N ILE A 49 -0.38 6.30 -0.16
CA ILE A 49 0.36 7.40 0.50
C ILE A 49 0.38 7.19 2.02
N VAL A 50 -0.76 6.89 2.62
CA VAL A 50 -0.88 6.63 4.06
C VAL A 50 -0.07 5.40 4.46
N ALA A 51 -0.23 4.29 3.74
CA ALA A 51 0.48 3.04 4.00
C ALA A 51 2.00 3.23 3.95
N VAL A 52 2.51 3.93 2.94
CA VAL A 52 3.95 4.22 2.82
C VAL A 52 4.44 5.17 3.91
N THR A 53 3.65 6.18 4.27
CA THR A 53 4.04 7.14 5.32
C THR A 53 4.13 6.47 6.68
N LEU A 54 3.13 5.64 7.01
CA LEU A 54 3.12 4.85 8.24
C LEU A 54 4.24 3.81 8.25
N ASP A 55 4.47 3.10 7.14
CA ASP A 55 5.56 2.14 7.00
C ASP A 55 6.94 2.79 7.21
N GLN A 56 7.15 4.00 6.66
CA GLN A 56 8.38 4.76 6.88
C GLN A 56 8.55 5.20 8.35
N GLN A 57 7.48 5.64 9.01
CA GLN A 57 7.53 6.00 10.44
C GLN A 57 7.82 4.80 11.32
N LEU A 58 7.15 3.67 11.08
CA LEU A 58 7.34 2.44 11.86
C LEU A 58 8.75 1.89 11.69
N ARG A 59 9.29 1.86 10.47
CA ARG A 59 10.67 1.44 10.21
C ARG A 59 11.71 2.37 10.86
N ARG A 60 11.43 3.66 10.99
CA ARG A 60 12.29 4.61 11.71
C ARG A 60 12.27 4.36 13.22
N ALA A 61 11.14 3.97 13.79
CA ALA A 61 11.03 3.69 15.23
C ALA A 61 11.73 2.38 15.65
N THR A 62 11.90 1.43 14.72
CA THR A 62 12.62 0.16 14.97
C THR A 62 14.13 0.27 14.72
N LYS A 63 14.63 1.42 14.25
CA LYS A 63 16.05 1.68 14.00
C LYS A 63 16.64 2.57 15.07
#